data_AF-A0AA45Z7R7-F1
#
_entry.id   AF-A0AA45Z7R7-F1
#
_cell.length_a   1.000
_cell.length_b   1.000
_cell.length_c   1.000
_cell.angle_alpha   90.00
_cell.angle_beta   90.00
_cell.angle_gamma   90.00
#
_symmetry.space_group_name_H-M   'P 1'
#
loop_
_entity.id
_entity.type
_entity.pdbx_description
1 polymer ?
#
loop_
_entity_poly.entity_id
_entity_poly.type
_entity_poly.pdbx_seq_one_letter_code
_entity_poly.pdbx_strand_id
1 'polypeptide(L)'
;MTCLTALAACDNTPIEAESQEELGVSTAAETATRLYATVGNNELSFETLGTFEQRDGVRALVIRATANRYLADVLSFVPDDAFGDANVISERRFEIVLHEGHELNTMLSGLPLFVKVTTNTGTPRSYTARIVVAPRFYDFRGDSGIWIDEAVTPRYVVQGNENLIYRGHAAVAGYTDWLSVTAPDGIPSVYGRPNYKLDWTYTKLHEAIDPHTVPLAFSAGGDNGATMQKTARLVARVTEFALTDGDAYDVWPSAPCDPAVSACYHSKPAGTTDFSQCGTYRQVLRCTY
;
A
#
# COMPACT_ATOMS: atom_id res chain seq x y z
N MET A 1 -16.79 32.16 76.14
CA MET A 1 -18.02 31.36 76.25
C MET A 1 -18.59 31.22 74.85
N THR A 2 -18.54 29.98 74.37
CA THR A 2 -19.26 29.39 73.22
C THR A 2 -19.01 29.94 71.80
N CYS A 3 -18.28 29.12 71.06
CA CYS A 3 -18.09 29.06 69.62
C CYS A 3 -19.42 28.73 68.92
N LEU A 4 -19.71 29.40 67.79
CA LEU A 4 -20.72 28.99 66.80
C LEU A 4 -19.97 28.60 65.52
N THR A 5 -19.95 27.30 65.24
CA THR A 5 -19.42 26.70 64.02
C THR A 5 -20.44 26.81 62.90
N ALA A 6 -20.07 27.51 61.81
CA ALA A 6 -20.75 27.43 60.52
C ALA A 6 -19.86 26.64 59.55
N LEU A 7 -20.41 25.55 59.01
CA LEU A 7 -19.81 24.71 57.98
C LEU A 7 -19.73 25.49 56.66
N ALA A 8 -18.52 25.76 56.17
CA ALA A 8 -18.29 26.18 54.80
C ALA A 8 -18.14 24.94 53.92
N ALA A 9 -18.94 24.90 52.86
CA ALA A 9 -18.86 23.92 51.78
C ALA A 9 -17.53 24.08 51.02
N CYS A 10 -16.81 22.98 50.84
CA CYS A 10 -15.75 22.86 49.85
C CYS A 10 -16.23 21.92 48.75
N ASP A 11 -16.27 22.45 47.53
CA ASP A 11 -16.44 21.72 46.28
C ASP A 11 -15.47 20.54 46.21
N ASN A 12 -16.02 19.33 46.09
CA ASN A 12 -15.29 18.16 45.62
C ASN A 12 -15.73 17.87 44.19
N THR A 13 -15.19 18.62 43.24
CA THR A 13 -15.19 18.23 41.83
C THR A 13 -14.42 16.92 41.70
N PRO A 14 -14.98 15.85 41.11
CA PRO A 14 -14.22 14.65 40.83
C PRO A 14 -13.10 15.00 39.85
N ILE A 15 -11.86 14.73 40.23
CA ILE A 15 -10.74 14.72 39.28
C ILE A 15 -10.98 13.53 38.36
N GLU A 16 -11.36 13.83 37.11
CA GLU A 16 -11.38 12.86 36.02
C GLU A 16 -9.98 12.25 35.93
N ALA A 17 -9.90 10.94 36.17
CA ALA A 17 -8.70 10.19 35.95
C ALA A 17 -8.35 10.27 34.46
N GLU A 18 -7.20 10.87 34.15
CA GLU A 18 -6.61 10.82 32.82
C GLU A 18 -6.61 9.37 32.35
N SER A 19 -7.35 9.09 31.27
CA SER A 19 -7.29 7.81 30.59
C SER A 19 -5.85 7.59 30.14
N GLN A 20 -5.17 6.65 30.78
CA GLN A 20 -3.90 6.15 30.26
C GLN A 20 -4.19 5.59 28.86
N GLU A 21 -3.71 6.29 27.83
CA GLU A 21 -3.60 5.74 26.49
C GLU A 21 -2.82 4.43 26.61
N GLU A 22 -3.52 3.33 26.37
CA GLU A 22 -2.93 2.01 26.28
C GLU A 22 -2.04 2.02 25.02
N LEU A 23 -0.77 2.39 25.20
CA LEU A 23 0.26 2.27 24.18
C LEU A 23 0.32 0.80 23.80
N GLY A 24 -0.34 0.47 22.68
CA GLY A 24 -0.38 -0.86 22.11
C GLY A 24 1.04 -1.37 21.93
N VAL A 25 1.43 -2.30 22.80
CA VAL A 25 2.71 -3.00 22.73
C VAL A 25 2.71 -3.83 21.45
N SER A 26 3.42 -3.33 20.44
CA SER A 26 3.77 -4.07 19.22
C SER A 26 4.59 -5.30 19.64
N THR A 27 3.90 -6.44 19.71
CA THR A 27 4.53 -7.75 19.90
C THR A 27 4.68 -8.41 18.55
N ALA A 28 5.94 -8.72 18.24
CA ALA A 28 6.47 -9.31 17.01
C ALA A 28 6.60 -8.33 15.84
N ALA A 29 7.80 -7.75 15.72
CA ALA A 29 8.36 -7.46 14.42
C ALA A 29 8.31 -8.76 13.59
N GLU A 30 7.28 -8.89 12.74
CA GLU A 30 7.43 -9.67 11.52
C GLU A 30 8.73 -9.17 10.89
N THR A 31 9.72 -10.06 10.77
CA THR A 31 11.00 -9.76 10.16
C THR A 31 10.72 -9.08 8.82
N ALA A 32 10.92 -7.77 8.74
CA ALA A 32 10.70 -7.01 7.53
C ALA A 32 11.53 -7.68 6.44
N THR A 33 10.87 -8.34 5.50
CA THR A 33 11.56 -8.96 4.38
C THR A 33 12.22 -7.82 3.61
N ARG A 34 13.46 -8.02 3.15
CA ARG A 34 14.21 -6.99 2.42
C ARG A 34 14.45 -7.43 0.99
N LEU A 35 14.34 -6.48 0.06
CA LEU A 35 14.83 -6.65 -1.31
C LEU A 35 16.23 -6.04 -1.40
N TYR A 36 17.13 -6.70 -2.13
CA TYR A 36 18.51 -6.28 -2.30
C TYR A 36 18.83 -6.14 -3.78
N ALA A 37 19.65 -5.14 -4.11
CA ALA A 37 20.21 -4.98 -5.44
C ALA A 37 21.56 -4.29 -5.33
N THR A 38 22.40 -4.54 -6.33
CA THR A 38 23.79 -4.09 -6.36
C THR A 38 24.12 -3.42 -7.68
N VAL A 39 24.97 -2.39 -7.63
CA VAL A 39 25.57 -1.78 -8.82
C VAL A 39 27.01 -1.36 -8.53
N GLY A 40 27.94 -1.86 -9.34
CA GLY A 40 29.37 -1.77 -9.04
C GLY A 40 29.68 -2.39 -7.67
N ASN A 41 30.20 -1.59 -6.74
CA ASN A 41 30.47 -2.02 -5.36
C ASN A 41 29.45 -1.48 -4.33
N ASN A 42 28.33 -0.94 -4.81
CA ASN A 42 27.22 -0.47 -4.00
C ASN A 42 26.18 -1.59 -3.85
N GLU A 43 25.65 -1.72 -2.64
CA GLU A 43 24.47 -2.52 -2.33
C GLU A 43 23.47 -1.62 -1.63
N LEU A 44 22.22 -1.69 -2.06
CA LEU A 44 21.10 -1.04 -1.41
C LEU A 44 20.05 -2.11 -1.08
N SER A 45 19.33 -1.91 0.01
CA SER A 45 18.21 -2.76 0.40
C SER A 45 17.01 -1.96 0.85
N PHE A 46 15.81 -2.41 0.50
CA PHE A 46 14.54 -1.82 0.91
C PHE A 46 13.77 -2.77 1.82
N GLU A 47 13.14 -2.24 2.85
CA GLU A 47 12.09 -2.95 3.59
C GLU A 47 10.89 -3.15 2.66
N THR A 48 10.39 -4.40 2.56
CA THR A 48 9.24 -4.66 1.69
C THR A 48 7.96 -4.09 2.25
N LEU A 49 7.83 -4.04 3.59
CA LEU A 49 6.66 -3.49 4.26
C LEU A 49 6.95 -2.06 4.67
N GLY A 50 6.22 -1.10 4.10
CA GLY A 50 6.27 0.27 4.59
C GLY A 50 5.44 0.42 5.86
N THR A 51 5.73 1.47 6.63
CA THR A 51 5.00 1.81 7.85
C THR A 51 4.22 3.08 7.63
N PHE A 52 2.95 3.12 8.04
CA PHE A 52 2.18 4.36 8.01
C PHE A 52 2.42 5.18 9.27
N GLU A 53 2.85 6.43 9.09
CA GLU A 53 3.20 7.37 10.14
C GLU A 53 2.50 8.71 9.92
N GLN A 54 2.34 9.51 10.98
CA GLN A 54 1.96 10.92 10.82
C GLN A 54 3.20 11.71 10.39
N ARG A 55 3.11 12.43 9.27
CA ARG A 55 4.13 13.36 8.75
C ARG A 55 3.43 14.64 8.33
N ASP A 56 3.91 15.77 8.84
CA ASP A 56 3.37 17.10 8.51
C ASP A 56 1.85 17.24 8.64
N GLY A 57 1.27 16.54 9.62
CA GLY A 57 -0.17 16.56 9.88
C GLY A 57 -1.00 15.64 8.98
N VAL A 58 -0.40 14.85 8.09
CA VAL A 58 -1.07 13.89 7.20
C VAL A 58 -0.52 12.47 7.43
N ARG A 59 -1.33 11.43 7.17
CA ARG A 59 -0.84 10.05 7.14
C ARG A 59 0.05 9.84 5.92
N ALA A 60 1.17 9.16 6.09
CA ALA A 60 2.11 8.90 5.02
C ALA A 60 2.69 7.49 5.11
N LEU A 61 2.89 6.86 3.95
CA LEU A 61 3.63 5.62 3.83
C LEU A 61 5.13 5.93 3.90
N VAL A 62 5.81 5.39 4.89
CA VAL A 62 7.26 5.49 5.06
C VAL A 62 7.92 4.19 4.63
N ILE A 63 8.81 4.28 3.65
CA ILE A 63 9.60 3.17 3.13
C ILE A 63 11.06 3.40 3.48
N ARG A 64 11.69 2.44 4.16
CA ARG A 64 13.07 2.58 4.63
C ARG A 64 14.04 1.75 3.80
N ALA A 65 15.22 2.32 3.59
CA ALA A 65 16.29 1.70 2.86
C ALA A 65 17.62 1.74 3.63
N THR A 66 18.52 0.83 3.28
CA THR A 66 19.87 0.73 3.86
C THR A 66 20.89 0.48 2.77
N ALA A 67 21.92 1.32 2.72
CA ALA A 67 23.04 1.23 1.80
C ALA A 67 24.29 0.66 2.48
N ASN A 68 25.15 -0.03 1.74
CA ASN A 68 26.45 -0.46 2.26
C ASN A 68 27.52 0.65 2.24
N ARG A 69 27.23 1.81 1.63
CA ARG A 69 28.10 3.00 1.53
C ARG A 69 27.53 4.19 2.26
N TYR A 70 28.41 5.12 2.64
CA TYR A 70 28.00 6.38 3.24
C TYR A 70 27.24 7.25 2.25
N LEU A 71 26.02 7.62 2.61
CA LEU A 71 25.13 8.47 1.83
C LEU A 71 25.59 9.92 1.90
N ALA A 72 25.49 10.62 0.77
CA ALA A 72 25.68 12.06 0.66
C ALA A 72 24.35 12.77 0.43
N ASP A 73 23.50 12.21 -0.42
CA ASP A 73 22.21 12.80 -0.80
C ASP A 73 21.27 11.74 -1.38
N VAL A 74 19.95 11.97 -1.26
CA VAL A 74 18.91 11.14 -1.88
C VAL A 74 17.79 12.04 -2.43
N LEU A 75 17.23 11.64 -3.57
CA LEU A 75 16.12 12.35 -4.20
C LEU A 75 15.15 11.33 -4.81
N SER A 76 13.87 11.39 -4.44
CA SER A 76 12.80 10.61 -5.07
C SER A 76 12.11 11.39 -6.19
N PHE A 77 11.79 10.70 -7.28
CA PHE A 77 11.18 11.30 -8.46
C PHE A 77 10.39 10.28 -9.27
N VAL A 78 9.45 10.79 -10.07
CA VAL A 78 8.83 10.09 -11.19
C VAL A 78 9.35 10.72 -12.48
N PRO A 79 9.13 10.14 -13.67
CA PRO A 79 9.53 10.82 -14.91
C PRO A 79 9.04 12.28 -14.93
N ASP A 80 9.98 13.19 -15.18
CA ASP A 80 9.79 14.64 -15.31
C ASP A 80 9.46 15.44 -14.03
N ASP A 81 9.29 14.82 -12.85
CA ASP A 81 8.96 15.56 -11.62
C ASP A 81 9.52 14.94 -10.32
N ALA A 82 9.87 15.80 -9.36
CA ALA A 82 10.17 15.38 -8.00
C ALA A 82 8.90 14.80 -7.36
N PHE A 83 9.03 13.72 -6.58
CA PHE A 83 7.84 12.98 -6.14
C PHE A 83 8.08 12.27 -4.81
N GLY A 84 7.23 12.54 -3.82
CA GLY A 84 7.48 12.16 -2.44
C GLY A 84 8.74 12.82 -1.87
N ASP A 85 8.96 12.61 -0.57
CA ASP A 85 10.14 13.14 0.12
C ASP A 85 11.15 12.03 0.39
N ALA A 86 12.40 12.23 -0.01
CA ALA A 86 13.50 11.32 0.32
C ALA A 86 14.47 12.01 1.30
N ASN A 87 14.74 11.36 2.43
CA ASN A 87 15.56 11.93 3.50
C ASN A 87 16.63 10.95 3.99
N VAL A 88 17.87 11.40 4.08
CA VAL A 88 18.94 10.65 4.77
C VAL A 88 18.70 10.71 6.28
N ILE A 89 18.44 9.55 6.91
CA ILE A 89 18.15 9.44 8.35
C ILE A 89 19.34 8.95 9.17
N SER A 90 20.38 8.43 8.51
CA SER A 90 21.70 8.15 9.11
C SER A 90 22.74 7.97 8.01
N GLU A 91 24.02 7.81 8.37
CA GLU A 91 25.12 7.66 7.41
C GLU A 91 24.88 6.61 6.31
N ARG A 92 24.07 5.59 6.58
CA ARG A 92 23.80 4.47 5.66
C ARG A 92 22.31 4.13 5.51
N ARG A 93 21.41 4.97 6.00
CA ARG A 93 19.96 4.74 5.90
C ARG A 93 19.26 6.00 5.43
N PHE A 94 18.26 5.81 4.59
CA PHE A 94 17.35 6.87 4.19
C PHE A 94 15.91 6.34 4.24
N GLU A 95 14.96 7.26 4.23
CA GLU A 95 13.54 6.96 4.09
C GLU A 95 12.94 7.72 2.90
N ILE A 96 11.84 7.17 2.40
CA ILE A 96 10.97 7.79 1.42
C ILE A 96 9.60 7.94 2.09
N VAL A 97 9.03 9.13 2.01
CA VAL A 97 7.71 9.46 2.54
C VAL A 97 6.79 9.73 1.37
N LEU A 98 5.69 8.98 1.29
CA LEU A 98 4.63 9.16 0.31
C LEU A 98 3.35 9.52 1.06
N HIS A 99 2.90 10.77 0.91
CA HIS A 99 1.70 11.22 1.60
C HIS A 99 0.44 10.54 1.04
N GLU A 100 -0.52 10.30 1.93
CA GLU A 100 -1.86 9.90 1.53
C GLU A 100 -2.43 10.91 0.52
N GLY A 101 -3.27 10.44 -0.41
CA GLY A 101 -3.72 11.23 -1.55
C GLY A 101 -2.97 10.91 -2.84
N HIS A 102 -2.59 11.95 -3.58
CA HIS A 102 -2.10 11.82 -4.96
C HIS A 102 -0.81 10.98 -5.07
N GLU A 103 0.14 11.18 -4.15
CA GLU A 103 1.45 10.53 -4.21
C GLU A 103 1.32 9.01 -4.05
N LEU A 104 0.71 8.60 -2.94
CA LEU A 104 0.50 7.19 -2.66
C LEU A 104 -0.40 6.51 -3.72
N ASN A 105 -1.49 7.16 -4.17
CA ASN A 105 -2.35 6.61 -5.23
C ASN A 105 -1.58 6.41 -6.55
N THR A 106 -0.70 7.35 -6.90
CA THR A 106 0.11 7.27 -8.12
C THR A 106 1.04 6.08 -8.09
N MET A 107 1.65 5.80 -6.94
CA MET A 107 2.53 4.63 -6.77
C MET A 107 1.74 3.33 -6.80
N LEU A 108 0.67 3.22 -6.00
CA LEU A 108 -0.16 2.01 -5.92
C LEU A 108 -0.84 1.67 -7.25
N SER A 109 -1.17 2.68 -8.06
CA SER A 109 -1.72 2.49 -9.41
C SER A 109 -0.71 1.93 -10.43
N GLY A 110 0.55 1.73 -10.02
CA GLY A 110 1.58 1.02 -10.78
C GLY A 110 2.61 1.91 -11.47
N LEU A 111 2.74 3.17 -11.06
CA LEU A 111 3.87 4.00 -11.51
C LEU A 111 5.09 3.66 -10.65
N PRO A 112 6.26 3.36 -11.26
CA PRO A 112 7.47 3.14 -10.48
C PRO A 112 7.96 4.46 -9.87
N LEU A 113 8.53 4.37 -8.67
CA LEU A 113 9.28 5.46 -8.06
C LEU A 113 10.76 5.28 -8.37
N PHE A 114 11.42 6.35 -8.77
CA PHE A 114 12.87 6.38 -8.89
C PHE A 114 13.47 7.11 -7.70
N VAL A 115 14.65 6.66 -7.28
CA VAL A 115 15.41 7.30 -6.21
C VAL A 115 16.84 7.45 -6.66
N LYS A 116 17.28 8.69 -6.88
CA LYS A 116 18.68 8.98 -7.10
C LYS A 116 19.39 8.92 -5.76
N VAL A 117 20.47 8.13 -5.69
CA VAL A 117 21.27 7.95 -4.49
C VAL A 117 22.70 8.40 -4.79
N THR A 118 23.19 9.36 -4.01
CA THR A 118 24.56 9.83 -4.06
C THR A 118 25.30 9.38 -2.81
N THR A 119 26.52 8.88 -2.97
CA THR A 119 27.33 8.32 -1.88
C THR A 119 28.71 8.99 -1.79
N ASN A 120 29.20 9.18 -0.57
CA ASN A 120 30.56 9.69 -0.28
C ASN A 120 31.66 8.67 -0.65
N THR A 121 31.32 7.38 -0.64
CA THR A 121 32.24 6.25 -0.87
C THR A 121 31.63 5.26 -1.85
N GLY A 122 32.45 4.43 -2.49
CA GLY A 122 31.98 3.48 -3.49
C GLY A 122 32.20 3.94 -4.93
N THR A 123 31.90 3.04 -5.87
CA THR A 123 32.00 3.25 -7.32
C THR A 123 30.89 2.45 -7.99
N PRO A 124 29.97 3.12 -8.70
CA PRO A 124 29.87 4.59 -8.88
C PRO A 124 29.51 5.32 -7.57
N ARG A 125 29.63 6.66 -7.57
CA ARG A 125 29.18 7.52 -6.45
C ARG A 125 27.77 8.07 -6.61
N SER A 126 27.14 7.83 -7.75
CA SER A 126 25.75 8.19 -8.03
C SER A 126 25.13 7.02 -8.78
N TYR A 127 23.96 6.60 -8.37
CA TYR A 127 23.17 5.55 -9.02
C TYR A 127 21.69 5.78 -8.76
N THR A 128 20.83 5.14 -9.53
CA THR A 128 19.38 5.27 -9.42
C THR A 128 18.76 3.93 -9.05
N ALA A 129 17.91 3.95 -8.04
CA ALA A 129 17.01 2.85 -7.71
C ALA A 129 15.67 3.03 -8.43
N ARG A 130 15.08 1.93 -8.90
CA ARG A 130 13.67 1.83 -9.30
C ARG A 130 12.96 0.92 -8.32
N ILE A 131 11.87 1.39 -7.73
CA ILE A 131 10.99 0.57 -6.90
C ILE A 131 9.55 0.58 -7.43
N VAL A 132 8.83 -0.51 -7.20
CA VAL A 132 7.39 -0.59 -7.45
C VAL A 132 6.68 -0.92 -6.15
N VAL A 133 5.74 -0.06 -5.76
CA VAL A 133 4.89 -0.25 -4.58
C VAL A 133 3.52 -0.71 -5.05
N ALA A 134 3.01 -1.80 -4.48
CA ALA A 134 1.70 -2.33 -4.82
C ALA A 134 0.98 -2.88 -3.59
N PRO A 135 -0.38 -2.88 -3.58
CA PRO A 135 -1.12 -3.45 -2.48
C PRO A 135 -1.04 -4.99 -2.52
N ARG A 136 -0.71 -5.61 -1.38
CA ARG A 136 -0.55 -7.06 -1.24
C ARG A 136 -1.23 -7.59 -0.01
N PHE A 137 -1.94 -8.71 -0.16
CA PHE A 137 -2.43 -9.48 0.96
C PHE A 137 -1.31 -10.29 1.60
N TYR A 138 -1.33 -10.45 2.91
CA TYR A 138 -0.42 -11.32 3.64
C TYR A 138 -1.05 -11.73 4.99
N ASP A 139 -0.29 -12.48 5.81
CA ASP A 139 -0.74 -12.96 7.12
C ASP A 139 -2.10 -13.70 7.06
N PHE A 140 -2.22 -14.61 6.09
CA PHE A 140 -3.43 -15.40 5.89
C PHE A 140 -3.62 -16.41 7.02
N ARG A 141 -4.75 -16.34 7.74
CA ARG A 141 -5.09 -17.25 8.85
C ARG A 141 -6.51 -17.77 8.72
N GLY A 142 -6.78 -18.99 9.18
CA GLY A 142 -8.12 -19.61 9.12
C GLY A 142 -8.27 -20.62 7.99
N ASP A 143 -9.50 -20.82 7.53
CA ASP A 143 -9.91 -21.92 6.66
C ASP A 143 -9.22 -21.90 5.29
N SER A 144 -8.64 -23.04 4.89
CA SER A 144 -8.00 -23.20 3.58
C SER A 144 -8.98 -23.25 2.42
N GLY A 145 -10.28 -23.45 2.71
CA GLY A 145 -11.35 -23.39 1.72
C GLY A 145 -11.63 -21.98 1.18
N ILE A 146 -11.13 -20.93 1.85
CA ILE A 146 -11.09 -19.57 1.28
C ILE A 146 -9.67 -19.31 0.79
N TRP A 147 -9.50 -19.26 -0.53
CA TRP A 147 -8.24 -18.86 -1.16
C TRP A 147 -8.31 -17.37 -1.52
N ILE A 148 -7.27 -16.61 -1.19
CA ILE A 148 -7.17 -15.18 -1.47
C ILE A 148 -5.86 -14.99 -2.24
N ASP A 149 -5.93 -14.33 -3.39
CA ASP A 149 -4.75 -13.97 -4.17
C ASP A 149 -3.95 -12.90 -3.41
N GLU A 150 -2.62 -13.05 -3.38
CA GLU A 150 -1.72 -12.04 -2.77
C GLU A 150 -1.86 -10.69 -3.49
N ALA A 151 -2.03 -10.72 -4.81
CA ALA A 151 -1.99 -9.53 -5.64
C ALA A 151 -3.33 -8.79 -5.67
N VAL A 152 -3.31 -7.52 -5.25
CA VAL A 152 -4.33 -6.53 -5.62
C VAL A 152 -3.77 -5.70 -6.76
N THR A 153 -4.44 -5.73 -7.91
CA THR A 153 -3.96 -5.13 -9.15
C THR A 153 -4.80 -3.91 -9.54
N PRO A 154 -4.19 -2.75 -9.85
CA PRO A 154 -4.93 -1.60 -10.34
C PRO A 154 -5.46 -1.88 -11.76
N ARG A 155 -6.75 -1.61 -11.99
CA ARG A 155 -7.45 -1.84 -13.27
C ARG A 155 -8.07 -0.56 -13.79
N TYR A 156 -8.04 -0.40 -15.11
CA TYR A 156 -8.73 0.68 -15.79
C TYR A 156 -10.22 0.37 -15.92
N VAL A 157 -11.05 1.30 -15.47
CA VAL A 157 -12.51 1.25 -15.59
C VAL A 157 -13.01 2.58 -16.13
N VAL A 158 -14.31 2.66 -16.47
CA VAL A 158 -15.00 3.90 -16.80
C VAL A 158 -16.23 3.96 -15.88
N GLN A 159 -16.10 4.63 -14.74
CA GLN A 159 -17.15 4.77 -13.73
C GLN A 159 -17.29 6.24 -13.29
N GLY A 160 -18.15 6.99 -13.99
CA GLY A 160 -18.26 8.43 -13.77
C GLY A 160 -16.93 9.12 -14.03
N ASN A 161 -16.38 9.79 -13.01
CA ASN A 161 -15.07 10.46 -13.08
C ASN A 161 -13.91 9.58 -12.59
N GLU A 162 -14.18 8.35 -12.15
CA GLU A 162 -13.16 7.41 -11.70
C GLU A 162 -12.80 6.44 -12.82
N ASN A 163 -11.51 6.33 -13.11
CA ASN A 163 -10.98 5.41 -14.10
C ASN A 163 -10.05 4.32 -13.52
N LEU A 164 -10.01 4.22 -12.20
CA LEU A 164 -9.11 3.34 -11.46
C LEU A 164 -9.89 2.62 -10.36
N ILE A 165 -9.79 1.29 -10.36
CA ILE A 165 -10.11 0.46 -9.20
C ILE A 165 -8.89 -0.40 -8.85
N TYR A 166 -8.85 -0.85 -7.62
CA TYR A 166 -7.89 -1.84 -7.15
C TYR A 166 -8.62 -3.16 -6.98
N ARG A 167 -8.22 -4.17 -7.74
CA ARG A 167 -8.93 -5.45 -7.80
C ARG A 167 -8.09 -6.58 -7.24
N GLY A 168 -8.56 -7.16 -6.14
CA GLY A 168 -8.09 -8.44 -5.61
C GLY A 168 -9.00 -9.58 -6.06
N HIS A 169 -8.59 -10.81 -5.74
CA HIS A 169 -9.32 -12.01 -6.07
C HIS A 169 -9.39 -12.96 -4.88
N ALA A 170 -10.54 -13.62 -4.72
CA ALA A 170 -10.71 -14.72 -3.79
C ALA A 170 -11.48 -15.85 -4.46
N ALA A 171 -11.25 -17.09 -4.02
CA ALA A 171 -12.00 -18.25 -4.46
C ALA A 171 -12.43 -19.05 -3.24
N VAL A 172 -13.65 -19.58 -3.27
CA VAL A 172 -14.15 -20.42 -2.20
C VAL A 172 -14.35 -21.85 -2.71
N ALA A 173 -13.75 -22.80 -2.02
CA ALA A 173 -13.85 -24.22 -2.32
C ALA A 173 -15.17 -24.81 -1.77
N GLY A 174 -15.71 -25.79 -2.48
CA GLY A 174 -16.98 -26.42 -2.13
C GLY A 174 -18.19 -25.56 -2.52
N TYR A 175 -19.37 -25.98 -2.08
CA TYR A 175 -20.61 -25.25 -2.32
C TYR A 175 -20.85 -24.24 -1.19
N THR A 176 -20.59 -22.96 -1.46
CA THR A 176 -20.92 -21.82 -0.57
C THR A 176 -21.67 -20.76 -1.34
N ASP A 177 -22.82 -20.30 -0.84
CA ASP A 177 -23.70 -19.31 -1.47
C ASP A 177 -23.13 -17.92 -1.57
N TRP A 178 -22.23 -17.55 -0.66
CA TRP A 178 -21.70 -16.21 -0.58
C TRP A 178 -20.29 -16.17 0.01
N LEU A 179 -19.60 -15.06 -0.28
CA LEU A 179 -18.40 -14.59 0.40
C LEU A 179 -18.69 -13.16 0.84
N SER A 180 -18.38 -12.82 2.08
CA SER A 180 -18.41 -11.44 2.59
C SER A 180 -17.03 -11.08 3.15
N VAL A 181 -16.73 -9.78 3.10
CA VAL A 181 -15.55 -9.21 3.72
C VAL A 181 -16.00 -8.14 4.70
N THR A 182 -15.44 -8.15 5.91
CA THR A 182 -15.78 -7.18 6.96
C THR A 182 -14.52 -6.68 7.65
N ALA A 183 -14.55 -5.41 8.05
CA ALA A 183 -13.57 -4.72 8.87
C ALA A 183 -14.18 -3.40 9.38
N PRO A 184 -13.55 -2.69 10.32
CA PRO A 184 -14.01 -1.36 10.74
C PRO A 184 -14.08 -0.36 9.58
N ASP A 185 -13.13 -0.47 8.64
CA ASP A 185 -12.93 0.40 7.49
C ASP A 185 -12.35 -0.40 6.30
N GLY A 186 -12.17 0.25 5.14
CA GLY A 186 -11.48 -0.36 4.01
C GLY A 186 -12.11 -1.61 3.40
N ILE A 187 -13.41 -1.84 3.60
CA ILE A 187 -14.12 -3.02 3.07
C ILE A 187 -14.23 -2.93 1.52
N PRO A 188 -13.85 -3.97 0.76
CA PRO A 188 -14.08 -4.02 -0.68
C PRO A 188 -15.54 -4.25 -1.03
N SER A 189 -15.92 -3.88 -2.24
CA SER A 189 -17.09 -4.48 -2.87
C SER A 189 -16.76 -5.89 -3.37
N VAL A 190 -17.65 -6.85 -3.11
CA VAL A 190 -17.45 -8.28 -3.41
C VAL A 190 -18.42 -8.73 -4.50
N TYR A 191 -17.90 -9.31 -5.59
CA TYR A 191 -18.71 -9.72 -6.75
C TYR A 191 -18.32 -11.08 -7.31
N GLY A 192 -19.29 -11.80 -7.88
CA GLY A 192 -19.07 -13.09 -8.55
C GLY A 192 -19.28 -14.28 -7.63
N ARG A 193 -19.17 -15.50 -8.19
CA ARG A 193 -19.21 -16.79 -7.49
C ARG A 193 -18.76 -17.92 -8.44
N PRO A 194 -18.03 -18.95 -8.00
CA PRO A 194 -17.33 -19.09 -6.70
C PRO A 194 -15.98 -18.36 -6.67
N ASN A 195 -15.61 -17.72 -7.80
CA ASN A 195 -14.46 -16.84 -7.91
C ASN A 195 -14.96 -15.40 -7.75
N TYR A 196 -14.47 -14.74 -6.72
CA TYR A 196 -14.88 -13.43 -6.30
C TYR A 196 -13.85 -12.38 -6.72
N LYS A 197 -14.34 -11.24 -7.19
CA LYS A 197 -13.57 -10.00 -7.33
C LYS A 197 -13.78 -9.17 -6.08
N LEU A 198 -12.70 -8.59 -5.59
CA LEU A 198 -12.67 -7.67 -4.46
C LEU A 198 -12.25 -6.31 -5.00
N ASP A 199 -13.16 -5.36 -5.09
CA ASP A 199 -12.90 -4.06 -5.70
C ASP A 199 -12.86 -2.96 -4.65
N TRP A 200 -11.76 -2.20 -4.63
CA TRP A 200 -11.60 -0.98 -3.84
C TRP A 200 -11.48 0.24 -4.75
N THR A 201 -12.15 1.32 -4.37
CA THR A 201 -11.74 2.68 -4.77
C THR A 201 -10.49 3.07 -3.99
N TYR A 202 -9.77 4.12 -4.39
CA TYR A 202 -8.59 4.55 -3.64
C TYR A 202 -8.91 4.92 -2.19
N THR A 203 -10.05 5.59 -1.94
CA THR A 203 -10.49 5.93 -0.58
C THR A 203 -10.60 4.70 0.32
N LYS A 204 -11.24 3.63 -0.17
CA LYS A 204 -11.35 2.39 0.61
C LYS A 204 -10.05 1.60 0.66
N LEU A 205 -9.21 1.70 -0.37
CA LEU A 205 -7.92 1.03 -0.37
C LEU A 205 -6.99 1.63 0.69
N HIS A 206 -6.88 2.96 0.79
CA HIS A 206 -5.96 3.56 1.77
C HIS A 206 -6.37 3.20 3.20
N GLU A 207 -7.68 3.16 3.49
CA GLU A 207 -8.21 2.71 4.79
C GLU A 207 -7.84 1.24 5.04
N ALA A 208 -7.90 0.38 4.02
CA ALA A 208 -7.59 -1.03 4.16
C ALA A 208 -6.10 -1.32 4.42
N ILE A 209 -5.21 -0.44 3.98
CA ILE A 209 -3.75 -0.55 4.18
C ILE A 209 -3.25 0.28 5.37
N ASP A 210 -4.08 1.17 5.91
CA ASP A 210 -3.78 2.09 7.02
C ASP A 210 -5.01 2.32 7.95
N PRO A 211 -4.95 2.03 9.26
CA PRO A 211 -3.89 1.37 10.01
C PRO A 211 -4.04 -0.15 9.94
N HIS A 212 -2.92 -0.82 9.70
CA HIS A 212 -2.80 -2.27 9.64
C HIS A 212 -3.32 -3.04 10.88
N THR A 213 -3.83 -2.43 11.95
CA THR A 213 -4.08 -3.11 13.22
C THR A 213 -5.20 -4.16 13.16
N VAL A 214 -6.18 -4.01 12.28
CA VAL A 214 -7.29 -4.98 12.13
C VAL A 214 -7.24 -5.69 10.77
N PRO A 215 -7.05 -7.02 10.73
CA PRO A 215 -7.14 -7.78 9.48
C PRO A 215 -8.54 -7.70 8.86
N LEU A 216 -8.60 -7.77 7.53
CA LEU A 216 -9.85 -8.02 6.81
C LEU A 216 -10.32 -9.44 7.15
N ALA A 217 -11.58 -9.57 7.58
CA ALA A 217 -12.21 -10.85 7.88
C ALA A 217 -13.09 -11.30 6.72
N PHE A 218 -12.85 -12.51 6.24
CA PHE A 218 -13.52 -13.16 5.13
C PHE A 218 -14.40 -14.27 5.69
N SER A 219 -15.70 -14.18 5.44
CA SER A 219 -16.65 -15.22 5.81
C SER A 219 -17.25 -15.81 4.55
N ALA A 220 -17.33 -17.14 4.46
CA ALA A 220 -18.05 -17.82 3.39
C ALA A 220 -19.03 -18.84 3.98
N GLY A 221 -20.17 -19.01 3.32
CA GLY A 221 -21.26 -19.82 3.89
C GLY A 221 -22.38 -20.11 2.92
N GLY A 222 -23.39 -20.80 3.42
CA GLY A 222 -24.65 -21.08 2.72
C GLY A 222 -25.85 -20.50 3.47
N ASP A 223 -27.05 -21.00 3.19
CA ASP A 223 -28.29 -20.57 3.86
C ASP A 223 -28.27 -20.72 5.40
N ASN A 224 -27.47 -21.67 5.92
CA ASN A 224 -27.32 -21.93 7.36
C ASN A 224 -26.27 -21.02 8.04
N GLY A 225 -25.75 -20.01 7.34
CA GLY A 225 -24.75 -19.07 7.84
C GLY A 225 -23.32 -19.38 7.40
N ALA A 226 -22.36 -18.68 8.01
CA ALA A 226 -20.95 -18.82 7.70
C ALA A 226 -20.44 -20.20 8.14
N THR A 227 -19.78 -20.92 7.22
CA THR A 227 -19.17 -22.22 7.48
C THR A 227 -17.65 -22.18 7.42
N MET A 228 -17.08 -21.11 6.86
CA MET A 228 -15.64 -20.87 6.78
C MET A 228 -15.31 -19.42 7.12
N GLN A 229 -14.16 -19.24 7.75
CA GLN A 229 -13.61 -17.96 8.16
C GLN A 229 -12.13 -17.88 7.84
N LYS A 230 -11.70 -16.76 7.28
CA LYS A 230 -10.30 -16.45 7.04
C LYS A 230 -10.03 -14.99 7.38
N THR A 231 -8.83 -14.68 7.86
CA THR A 231 -8.35 -13.30 7.96
C THR A 231 -7.14 -13.11 7.07
N ALA A 232 -6.98 -11.90 6.53
CA ALA A 232 -5.79 -11.48 5.82
C ALA A 232 -5.56 -9.99 6.04
N ARG A 233 -4.31 -9.56 6.03
CA ARG A 233 -3.92 -8.15 6.12
C ARG A 233 -3.61 -7.63 4.72
N LEU A 234 -4.03 -6.42 4.40
CA LEU A 234 -3.65 -5.73 3.17
C LEU A 234 -2.63 -4.65 3.48
N VAL A 235 -1.55 -4.55 2.70
CA VAL A 235 -0.48 -3.56 2.91
C VAL A 235 0.02 -2.98 1.60
N ALA A 236 0.56 -1.77 1.65
CA ALA A 236 1.44 -1.27 0.61
C ALA A 236 2.83 -1.94 0.73
N ARG A 237 3.23 -2.67 -0.31
CA ARG A 237 4.47 -3.46 -0.32
C ARG A 237 5.38 -3.03 -1.46
N VAL A 238 6.69 -2.92 -1.20
CA VAL A 238 7.70 -2.87 -2.27
C VAL A 238 7.81 -4.26 -2.89
N THR A 239 7.44 -4.36 -4.17
CA THR A 239 7.32 -5.63 -4.89
C THR A 239 8.37 -5.83 -5.97
N GLU A 240 8.93 -4.74 -6.48
CA GLU A 240 10.07 -4.78 -7.40
C GLU A 240 11.13 -3.78 -6.94
N PHE A 241 12.39 -4.13 -7.17
CA PHE A 241 13.53 -3.28 -6.87
C PHE A 241 14.68 -3.58 -7.83
N ALA A 242 15.25 -2.53 -8.43
CA ALA A 242 16.43 -2.63 -9.27
C ALA A 242 17.33 -1.38 -9.10
N LEU A 243 18.61 -1.51 -9.43
CA LEU A 243 19.58 -0.42 -9.47
C LEU A 243 20.20 -0.27 -10.85
N THR A 244 20.59 0.95 -11.20
CA THR A 244 21.40 1.26 -12.37
C THR A 244 22.37 2.39 -12.08
N ASP A 245 23.53 2.37 -12.73
CA ASP A 245 24.50 3.46 -12.76
C ASP A 245 24.49 4.24 -14.09
N GLY A 246 23.67 3.79 -15.05
CA GLY A 246 23.35 4.52 -16.27
C GLY A 246 22.19 5.49 -16.09
N ASP A 247 21.77 6.09 -17.20
CA ASP A 247 20.57 6.93 -17.24
C ASP A 247 19.32 6.08 -16.97
N ALA A 248 18.49 6.52 -16.01
CA ALA A 248 17.28 5.80 -15.63
C ALA A 248 16.25 5.74 -16.77
N TYR A 249 16.21 6.75 -17.65
CA TYR A 249 15.30 6.82 -18.78
C TYR A 249 15.74 5.95 -19.94
N ASP A 250 17.04 5.67 -20.07
CA ASP A 250 17.55 4.72 -21.06
C ASP A 250 17.36 3.26 -20.59
N VAL A 251 17.56 3.01 -19.29
CA VAL A 251 17.46 1.66 -18.71
C VAL A 251 16.00 1.25 -18.46
N TRP A 252 15.16 2.18 -18.02
CA TRP A 252 13.73 1.97 -17.76
C TRP A 252 12.90 3.02 -18.50
N PRO A 253 12.90 3.00 -19.85
CA PRO A 253 12.14 3.97 -20.62
C PRO A 253 10.66 3.87 -20.31
N SER A 254 10.00 5.03 -20.31
CA SER A 254 8.53 5.09 -20.28
C SER A 254 7.97 4.29 -21.46
N ALA A 255 7.36 3.14 -21.17
CA ALA A 255 6.87 2.28 -22.24
C ALA A 255 5.76 3.01 -23.02
N PRO A 256 5.79 2.97 -24.37
CA PRO A 256 4.72 3.50 -25.20
C PRO A 256 3.45 2.66 -25.02
N CYS A 257 2.37 3.05 -25.69
CA CYS A 257 1.19 2.19 -25.79
C CYS A 257 1.55 0.85 -26.44
N ASP A 258 1.22 -0.25 -25.75
CA ASP A 258 1.38 -1.61 -26.27
C ASP A 258 0.30 -1.89 -27.33
N PRO A 259 0.66 -2.30 -28.57
CA PRO A 259 -0.31 -2.59 -29.63
C PRO A 259 -1.38 -3.61 -29.25
N ALA A 260 -1.04 -4.63 -28.44
CA ALA A 260 -2.01 -5.63 -28.00
C ALA A 260 -3.03 -5.05 -27.00
N VAL A 261 -2.57 -4.16 -26.11
CA VAL A 261 -3.44 -3.44 -25.16
C VAL A 261 -4.35 -2.47 -25.90
N SER A 262 -3.81 -1.71 -26.86
CA SER A 262 -4.58 -0.82 -27.74
C SER A 262 -5.66 -1.59 -28.50
N ALA A 263 -5.29 -2.69 -29.16
CA ALA A 263 -6.24 -3.52 -29.89
C ALA A 263 -7.35 -4.05 -28.97
N CYS A 264 -6.99 -4.53 -27.77
CA CYS A 264 -7.99 -4.99 -26.80
C CYS A 264 -8.93 -3.86 -26.39
N TYR A 265 -8.40 -2.68 -26.04
CA TYR A 265 -9.18 -1.52 -25.60
C TYR A 265 -10.16 -1.05 -26.67
N HIS A 266 -9.68 -0.80 -27.90
CA HIS A 266 -10.53 -0.29 -28.99
C HIS A 266 -11.48 -1.33 -29.59
N SER A 267 -11.25 -2.63 -29.36
CA SER A 267 -12.20 -3.68 -29.77
C SER A 267 -13.42 -3.79 -28.85
N LYS A 268 -13.42 -3.15 -27.68
CA LYS A 268 -14.51 -3.29 -26.72
C LYS A 268 -15.78 -2.61 -27.24
N PRO A 269 -16.96 -3.25 -27.05
CA PRO A 269 -18.23 -2.64 -27.42
C PRO A 269 -18.43 -1.27 -26.75
N ALA A 270 -19.16 -0.38 -27.42
CA ALA A 270 -19.60 0.88 -26.82
C ALA A 270 -20.36 0.61 -25.51
N GLY A 271 -20.05 1.40 -24.47
CA GLY A 271 -20.61 1.21 -23.13
C GLY A 271 -19.85 0.22 -22.25
N THR A 272 -18.72 -0.35 -22.70
CA THR A 272 -17.84 -1.13 -21.83
C THR A 272 -17.27 -0.24 -20.71
N THR A 273 -17.41 -0.68 -19.46
CA THR A 273 -16.94 0.05 -18.27
C THR A 273 -15.78 -0.61 -17.55
N ASP A 274 -15.42 -1.86 -17.89
CA ASP A 274 -14.35 -2.60 -17.24
C ASP A 274 -13.38 -3.14 -18.29
N PHE A 275 -12.15 -2.61 -18.27
CA PHE A 275 -11.08 -2.97 -19.21
C PHE A 275 -10.01 -3.84 -18.56
N SER A 276 -10.31 -4.48 -17.42
CA SER A 276 -9.35 -5.33 -16.69
C SER A 276 -8.78 -6.49 -17.49
N GLN A 277 -9.48 -6.94 -18.54
CA GLN A 277 -9.00 -7.98 -19.47
C GLN A 277 -7.90 -7.48 -20.43
N CYS A 278 -7.77 -6.17 -20.62
CA CYS A 278 -6.80 -5.59 -21.54
C CYS A 278 -5.46 -5.29 -20.89
N GLY A 279 -5.39 -5.22 -19.55
CA GLY A 279 -4.14 -4.96 -18.83
C GLY A 279 -4.36 -4.38 -17.44
N THR A 280 -3.28 -3.84 -16.88
CA THR A 280 -3.32 -3.00 -15.68
C THR A 280 -3.77 -1.58 -16.01
N TYR A 281 -4.08 -0.81 -14.97
CA TYR A 281 -4.46 0.60 -15.11
C TYR A 281 -3.50 1.40 -16.01
N ARG A 282 -2.21 1.42 -15.69
CA ARG A 282 -1.21 2.21 -16.44
C ARG A 282 -0.97 1.70 -17.86
N GLN A 283 -1.17 0.42 -18.12
CA GLN A 283 -1.07 -0.13 -19.48
C GLN A 283 -2.22 0.37 -20.35
N VAL A 284 -3.46 0.24 -19.84
CA VAL A 284 -4.65 0.66 -20.59
C VAL A 284 -4.71 2.18 -20.72
N LEU A 285 -4.43 2.95 -19.64
CA LEU A 285 -4.45 4.42 -19.66
C LEU A 285 -3.55 5.01 -20.74
N ARG A 286 -2.39 4.39 -21.00
CA ARG A 286 -1.46 4.82 -22.06
C ARG A 286 -1.99 4.56 -23.48
N CYS A 287 -3.06 3.80 -23.63
CA CYS A 287 -3.62 3.39 -24.91
C CYS A 287 -5.03 3.94 -25.13
N THR A 288 -5.50 4.89 -24.33
CA THR A 288 -6.87 5.42 -24.43
C THR A 288 -7.02 6.52 -25.49
N TYR A 289 -5.92 7.04 -26.02
CA TYR A 289 -5.86 8.14 -26.99
C TYR A 289 -5.60 7.65 -28.42
#